data_AF-A0A6I5HE67-F1
#
_entry.id   AF-A0A6I5HE67-F1
#
_cell.length_a   1.000
_cell.length_b   1.000
_cell.length_c   1.000
_cell.angle_alpha   90.00
_cell.angle_beta   90.00
_cell.angle_gamma   90.00
#
_symmetry.space_group_name_H-M   'P 1'
#
loop_
_entity.id
_entity.type
_entity.pdbx_description
1 polymer ?
#
loop_
_entity_poly.entity_id
_entity_poly.type
_entity_poly.pdbx_seq_one_letter_code
_entity_poly.pdbx_strand_id
1 'polypeptide(L)'
;LGPLREPLAARGVGDAQDLEDLLTARLGMPAPGGHRFGDDLGALRVRLATGALLGGTDEERAECLTSPEPLELPHVQRSLISLRSAFDDLRDDAQRWEPPR
;
A
#
# COMPACT_ATOMS: atom_id res chain seq x y z
N LEU A 1 5.22 5.66 -9.06
CA LEU A 1 5.26 4.21 -9.39
C LEU A 1 5.81 3.97 -10.80
N GLY A 2 6.94 4.59 -11.19
CA GLY A 2 7.42 4.57 -12.58
C GLY A 2 7.66 3.16 -13.15
N PRO A 3 8.46 2.31 -12.48
CA PRO A 3 8.70 0.92 -12.92
C PRO A 3 7.47 0.01 -12.89
N LEU A 4 6.42 0.38 -12.15
CA LEU A 4 5.20 -0.43 -12.05
C LEU A 4 4.11 0.02 -13.03
N ARG A 5 4.34 1.06 -13.84
CA ARG A 5 3.29 1.65 -14.69
C ARG A 5 2.75 0.66 -15.73
N GLU A 6 3.62 -0.02 -16.48
CA GLU A 6 3.22 -1.03 -17.47
C GLU A 6 2.47 -2.22 -16.82
N PRO A 7 3.00 -2.84 -15.74
CA PRO A 7 2.29 -3.87 -14.99
C PRO A 7 0.92 -3.44 -14.43
N LEU A 8 0.82 -2.21 -13.94
CA LEU A 8 -0.44 -1.65 -13.44
C LEU A 8 -1.44 -1.46 -14.59
N ALA A 9 -0.98 -0.93 -15.72
CA ALA A 9 -1.82 -0.79 -16.92
C ALA A 9 -2.35 -2.14 -17.42
N ALA A 10 -1.54 -3.21 -17.39
CA ALA A 10 -1.98 -4.57 -17.72
C ALA A 10 -3.09 -5.11 -16.80
N ARG A 11 -3.26 -4.52 -15.61
CA ARG A 11 -4.34 -4.82 -14.65
C ARG A 11 -5.52 -3.86 -14.77
N GLY A 12 -5.54 -3.01 -15.78
CA GLY A 12 -6.56 -1.98 -15.97
C GLY A 12 -6.39 -0.75 -15.08
N VAL A 13 -5.22 -0.56 -14.44
CA VAL A 13 -4.94 0.65 -13.66
C VAL A 13 -4.34 1.71 -14.57
N GLY A 14 -5.18 2.62 -15.03
CA GLY A 14 -4.80 3.73 -15.92
C GLY A 14 -4.49 5.01 -15.17
N ASP A 15 -5.11 5.22 -14.00
CA ASP A 15 -5.04 6.49 -13.28
C ASP A 15 -4.97 6.35 -11.75
N ALA A 16 -4.96 7.48 -11.05
CA ALA A 16 -4.87 7.56 -9.61
C ALA A 16 -6.13 7.04 -8.88
N GLN A 17 -7.30 7.01 -9.54
CA GLN A 17 -8.52 6.46 -8.98
C GLN A 17 -8.50 4.93 -9.07
N ASP A 18 -8.15 4.36 -10.22
CA ASP A 18 -7.99 2.92 -10.36
C ASP A 18 -6.94 2.37 -9.37
N LEU A 19 -5.87 3.13 -9.15
CA LEU A 19 -4.81 2.79 -8.22
C LEU A 19 -5.29 2.84 -6.75
N GLU A 20 -6.13 3.82 -6.40
CA GLU A 20 -6.77 3.93 -5.09
C GLU A 20 -7.64 2.71 -4.80
N ASP A 21 -8.48 2.31 -5.76
CA ASP A 21 -9.36 1.15 -5.63
C ASP A 21 -8.55 -0.15 -5.49
N LEU A 22 -7.56 -0.36 -6.36
CA LEU A 22 -6.69 -1.54 -6.31
C LEU A 22 -5.96 -1.66 -4.96
N LEU A 23 -5.30 -0.58 -4.51
CA LEU A 23 -4.50 -0.62 -3.30
C LEU A 23 -5.36 -0.65 -2.03
N THR A 24 -6.52 0.01 -2.01
CA THR A 24 -7.44 -0.07 -0.88
C THR A 24 -7.94 -1.50 -0.68
N ALA A 25 -8.36 -2.16 -1.77
CA ALA A 25 -8.79 -3.55 -1.72
C ALA A 25 -7.66 -4.50 -1.30
N ARG A 26 -6.44 -4.29 -1.81
CA ARG A 26 -5.30 -5.17 -1.54
C ARG A 26 -4.72 -5.00 -0.14
N LEU A 27 -4.66 -3.77 0.38
CA LEU A 27 -4.08 -3.46 1.68
C LEU A 27 -5.07 -3.60 2.83
N GLY A 28 -6.38 -3.63 2.55
CA GLY A 28 -7.42 -3.62 3.59
C GLY A 28 -7.44 -2.31 4.41
N MET A 29 -6.78 -1.26 3.92
CA MET A 29 -6.73 0.07 4.51
C MET A 29 -6.83 1.13 3.40
N PRO A 30 -7.34 2.33 3.69
CA PRO A 30 -7.47 3.38 2.68
C PRO A 30 -6.13 3.72 2.03
N ALA A 31 -6.11 3.76 0.70
CA ALA A 31 -5.00 4.27 -0.09
C ALA A 31 -5.43 5.44 -1.02
N PRO A 32 -5.87 6.59 -0.46
CA PRO A 32 -6.31 7.75 -1.24
C PRO A 32 -5.33 8.15 -2.35
N GLY A 33 -5.82 8.23 -3.58
CA GLY A 33 -5.11 8.68 -4.77
C GLY A 33 -4.72 10.15 -4.67
N GLY A 34 -3.60 10.49 -5.30
CA GLY A 34 -3.05 11.85 -5.31
C GLY A 34 -4.05 12.91 -5.81
N HIS A 35 -4.91 12.52 -6.75
CA HIS A 35 -5.96 13.37 -7.33
C HIS A 35 -6.88 13.98 -6.26
N ARG A 36 -7.13 13.28 -5.15
CA ARG A 36 -7.94 13.76 -4.02
C ARG A 36 -7.28 14.92 -3.26
N PHE A 37 -5.99 15.16 -3.51
CA PHE A 37 -5.18 16.21 -2.91
C PHE A 37 -4.73 17.25 -3.95
N GLY A 38 -5.33 17.24 -5.15
CA GLY A 38 -5.01 18.17 -6.23
C GLY A 38 -3.84 17.76 -7.13
N ASP A 39 -3.40 16.50 -7.06
CA ASP A 39 -2.44 15.95 -8.02
C ASP A 39 -3.10 15.66 -9.38
N ASP A 40 -2.27 15.45 -10.41
CA ASP A 40 -2.72 15.01 -11.72
C ASP A 40 -3.38 13.63 -11.65
N LEU A 41 -4.53 13.44 -12.33
CA LEU A 41 -5.24 12.17 -12.32
C LEU A 41 -4.41 11.05 -12.95
N GLY A 42 -3.65 11.35 -14.00
CA GLY A 42 -2.74 10.38 -14.66
C GLY A 42 -1.48 10.08 -13.85
N ALA A 43 -1.22 10.79 -12.76
CA ALA A 43 -0.11 10.50 -11.86
C ALA A 43 -0.48 9.35 -10.90
N LEU A 44 0.04 8.16 -11.18
CA LEU A 44 -0.07 6.97 -10.33
C LEU A 44 0.63 7.16 -8.97
N ARG A 45 -0.03 7.86 -8.05
CA ARG A 45 0.41 8.19 -6.70
C ARG A 45 -0.76 8.01 -5.72
N VAL A 46 -0.45 7.50 -4.53
CA VAL A 46 -1.38 7.38 -3.40
C VAL A 46 -0.71 7.89 -2.13
N ARG A 47 -1.53 8.18 -1.12
CA ARG A 47 -1.07 8.50 0.23
C ARG A 47 -1.47 7.40 1.19
N LEU A 48 -0.47 6.78 1.82
CA LEU A 48 -0.69 5.73 2.83
C LEU A 48 -0.54 6.33 4.22
N ALA A 49 -1.54 6.13 5.09
CA ALA A 49 -1.46 6.53 6.48
C ALA A 49 -0.82 5.43 7.31
N THR A 50 0.16 5.77 8.16
CA THR A 50 0.81 4.80 9.06
C THR A 50 -0.08 4.37 10.21
N GLY A 51 -1.13 5.13 10.53
CA GLY A 51 -2.05 4.82 11.63
C GLY A 51 -2.72 3.44 11.52
N ALA A 52 -2.96 2.96 10.29
CA ALA A 52 -3.50 1.62 10.06
C ALA A 52 -2.53 0.48 10.44
N LEU A 53 -1.24 0.80 10.65
CA LEU A 53 -0.21 -0.17 11.06
C LEU A 53 -0.08 -0.29 12.58
N LEU A 54 -0.75 0.58 13.34
CA LEU A 54 -0.63 0.68 14.81
C LEU A 54 -1.68 -0.12 15.57
N GLY A 55 -2.40 -1.01 14.88
CA GLY A 55 -3.49 -1.80 15.46
C GLY A 55 -4.90 -1.28 15.16
N GLY A 56 -5.87 -2.17 15.37
CA GLY A 56 -7.29 -1.95 15.15
C GLY A 56 -8.01 -1.32 16.35
N THR A 57 -7.49 -1.53 17.56
CA THR A 57 -8.11 -1.05 18.81
C THR A 57 -7.32 0.08 19.46
N ASP A 58 -7.95 0.78 20.40
CA ASP A 58 -7.29 1.87 21.13
C ASP A 58 -6.23 1.33 22.11
N GLU A 59 -6.41 0.11 22.61
CA GLU A 59 -5.43 -0.59 23.44
C GLU A 59 -4.14 -0.91 22.66
N GLU A 60 -4.24 -1.46 21.45
CA GLU A 60 -3.09 -1.73 20.59
C GLU A 60 -2.33 -0.42 20.25
N ARG A 61 -3.08 0.65 19.98
CA ARG A 61 -2.49 1.98 19.73
C ARG A 61 -1.80 2.56 20.97
N ALA A 62 -2.38 2.39 22.16
CA ALA A 62 -1.77 2.83 23.41
C ALA A 62 -0.49 2.03 23.73
N GLU A 63 -0.45 0.74 23.41
CA GLU A 63 0.75 -0.09 23.51
C GLU A 63 1.86 0.43 22.59
N CYS A 64 1.53 0.78 21.33
CA CYS A 64 2.48 1.43 20.42
C CYS A 64 3.07 2.73 20.98
N LEU A 65 2.27 3.54 21.68
CA LEU A 65 2.71 4.84 22.22
C LEU A 65 3.61 4.70 23.45
N THR A 66 3.50 3.60 24.19
CA THR A 66 4.17 3.42 25.49
C THR A 66 5.31 2.40 25.43
N SER A 67 5.35 1.55 24.40
CA SER A 67 6.41 0.58 24.21
C SER A 67 7.75 1.26 23.90
N PRO A 68 8.86 0.83 24.53
CA PRO A 68 10.20 1.26 24.13
C PRO A 68 10.64 0.67 22.77
N GLU A 69 10.01 -0.44 22.35
CA GLU A 69 10.32 -1.18 21.12
C GLU A 69 9.03 -1.44 20.31
N PRO A 70 8.37 -0.40 19.78
CA PRO A 70 7.04 -0.52 19.15
C PRO A 70 7.04 -1.38 17.87
N LEU A 71 8.20 -1.52 17.20
CA LEU A 71 8.34 -2.37 16.01
C LEU A 71 8.39 -3.86 16.34
N GLU A 72 8.63 -4.23 17.60
CA GLU A 72 8.63 -5.63 18.07
C GLU A 72 7.23 -6.09 18.53
N LEU A 73 6.24 -5.18 18.57
CA LEU A 73 4.87 -5.51 18.93
C LEU A 73 4.24 -6.44 17.86
N PRO A 74 3.60 -7.56 18.26
CA PRO A 74 3.08 -8.53 17.30
C PRO A 74 2.08 -7.97 16.27
N HIS A 75 1.23 -7.03 16.67
CA HIS A 75 0.23 -6.41 15.78
C HIS A 75 0.89 -5.46 14.77
N VAL A 76 1.97 -4.76 15.16
CA VAL A 76 2.76 -3.90 14.26
C VAL A 76 3.53 -4.75 13.27
N GLN A 77 4.25 -5.78 13.73
CA GLN A 77 4.98 -6.69 12.85
C GLN A 77 4.05 -7.34 11.82
N ARG A 78 2.89 -7.85 12.24
CA ARG A 78 1.91 -8.44 11.34
C ARG A 78 1.45 -7.44 10.27
N SER A 79 1.15 -6.21 10.68
CA SER A 79 0.71 -5.15 9.76
C SER A 79 1.80 -4.80 8.74
N LEU A 80 3.06 -4.71 9.17
CA LEU A 80 4.22 -4.46 8.30
C LEU A 80 4.49 -5.63 7.33
N ILE A 81 4.34 -6.87 7.80
CA ILE A 81 4.45 -8.07 6.95
C ILE A 81 3.34 -8.07 5.88
N SER A 82 2.10 -7.76 6.25
CA SER A 82 0.99 -7.66 5.30
C SER A 82 1.24 -6.56 4.26
N LEU A 83 1.70 -5.38 4.69
CA LEU A 83 2.07 -4.29 3.80
C LEU A 83 3.17 -4.71 2.81
N ARG A 84 4.25 -5.33 3.31
CA ARG A 84 5.34 -5.85 2.48
C ARG A 84 4.83 -6.85 1.46
N SER A 85 4.05 -7.83 1.89
CA SER A 85 3.54 -8.90 1.03
C SER A 85 2.70 -8.35 -0.11
N ALA A 86 1.83 -7.36 0.17
CA ALA A 86 1.01 -6.73 -0.85
C ALA A 86 1.81 -6.07 -1.98
N PHE A 87 2.96 -5.45 -1.66
CA PHE A 87 3.85 -4.82 -2.63
C PHE A 87 4.81 -5.80 -3.30
N ASP A 88 5.28 -6.82 -2.57
CA ASP A 88 6.09 -7.89 -3.14
C ASP A 88 5.29 -8.63 -4.22
N ASP A 89 4.03 -8.95 -3.96
CA ASP A 89 3.16 -9.57 -4.97
C ASP A 89 2.97 -8.68 -6.21
N LEU A 90 2.84 -7.36 -6.02
CA LEU A 90 2.71 -6.42 -7.15
C LEU A 90 4.00 -6.37 -7.98
N ARG A 91 5.17 -6.45 -7.34
CA ARG A 91 6.47 -6.53 -8.00
C ARG A 91 6.62 -7.87 -8.73
N ASP A 92 6.27 -8.97 -8.09
CA ASP A 92 6.43 -10.30 -8.66
C ASP A 92 5.45 -10.51 -9.83
N ASP A 93 4.23 -9.97 -9.72
CA ASP A 93 3.32 -9.82 -10.85
C ASP A 93 4.01 -9.05 -11.98
N ALA A 94 4.51 -7.84 -11.72
CA ALA A 94 5.20 -7.03 -12.72
C ALA A 94 6.32 -7.80 -13.45
N GLN A 95 7.11 -8.59 -12.73
CA GLN A 95 8.19 -9.38 -13.31
C GLN A 95 7.70 -10.56 -14.17
N ARG A 96 6.55 -11.17 -13.84
CA ARG A 96 5.97 -12.27 -14.64
C ARG A 96 5.48 -11.83 -16.02
N TRP A 97 5.15 -10.54 -16.19
CA TRP A 97 4.64 -10.00 -17.44
C TRP A 97 5.72 -9.36 -18.32
N GLU A 98 6.99 -9.34 -17.90
CA GLU A 98 8.10 -8.98 -18.78
C GLU A 98 8.37 -10.12 -19.78
N PRO A 99 8.29 -9.89 -21.11
CA PRO A 99 8.70 -10.91 -22.08
C PRO A 99 10.20 -11.21 -21.91
N PRO A 100 10.65 -12.45 -22.17
CA PRO A 100 12.06 -12.79 -22.06
C PRO A 100 12.86 -11.89 -23.02
N ARG A 101 13.89 -11.22 -22.47
CA ARG A 101 14.80 -10.36 -23.24
C ARG A 101 15.68 -11.15 -24.19
#